data_AF-A0A495L2K2-F1
#
_entry.id   AF-A0A495L2K2-F1
#
_cell.length_a   1.000
_cell.length_b   1.000
_cell.length_c   1.000
_cell.angle_alpha   90.00
_cell.angle_beta   90.00
_cell.angle_gamma   90.00
#
_symmetry.space_group_name_H-M   'P 1'
#
loop_
_entity.id
_entity.type
_entity.pdbx_description
1 polymer ?
#
loop_
_entity_poly.entity_id
_entity_poly.type
_entity_poly.pdbx_seq_one_letter_code
_entity_poly.pdbx_strand_id
1 'polypeptide(L)'
;MEADLARYYRIELADLWRGRLSLRRLAVLIRHLPVDSATMTALGGDGWTLSHYLQADMVHASTGQPHPADPRVRRAKEEKEARLAEAKRRADQRREELAAADPCPS
;
A
#
# COMPACT_ATOMS: atom_id res chain seq x y z
N MET A 1 -2.37 -18.98 -3.41
CA MET A 1 -2.09 -19.15 -4.84
C MET A 1 -2.85 -20.30 -5.47
N GLU A 2 -2.65 -21.56 -5.06
CA GLU A 2 -3.35 -22.71 -5.67
C GLU A 2 -4.89 -22.57 -5.63
N ALA A 3 -5.44 -22.20 -4.47
CA ALA A 3 -6.87 -21.92 -4.32
C ALA A 3 -7.39 -20.81 -5.25
N ASP A 4 -6.60 -19.77 -5.51
CA ASP A 4 -7.01 -18.68 -6.42
C ASP A 4 -6.96 -19.12 -7.89
N LEU A 5 -5.97 -19.93 -8.28
CA LEU A 5 -5.90 -20.52 -9.63
C LEU A 5 -7.09 -21.45 -9.89
N ALA A 6 -7.45 -22.28 -8.91
CA ALA A 6 -8.62 -23.15 -8.98
C ALA A 6 -9.93 -22.36 -9.00
N ARG A 7 -10.03 -21.27 -8.23
CA ARG A 7 -11.24 -20.43 -8.15
C ARG A 7 -11.48 -19.62 -9.42
N TYR A 8 -10.49 -18.88 -9.90
CA TYR A 8 -10.66 -17.91 -10.99
C TYR A 8 -10.42 -18.49 -12.38
N TYR A 9 -9.52 -19.49 -12.50
CA TYR A 9 -9.15 -20.05 -13.80
C TYR A 9 -9.52 -21.53 -13.96
N ARG A 10 -10.02 -22.19 -12.90
CA ARG A 10 -10.34 -23.63 -12.90
C ARG A 10 -9.14 -24.50 -13.29
N ILE A 11 -7.94 -24.07 -12.90
CA ILE A 11 -6.67 -24.76 -13.17
C ILE A 11 -6.07 -25.24 -11.85
N GLU A 12 -5.58 -26.46 -11.85
CA GLU A 12 -4.83 -27.04 -10.74
C GLU A 12 -3.34 -26.75 -10.90
N LEU A 13 -2.66 -26.40 -9.80
CA LEU A 13 -1.21 -26.15 -9.85
C LEU A 13 -0.43 -27.41 -10.25
N ALA A 14 -0.97 -28.60 -9.94
CA ALA A 14 -0.44 -29.90 -10.35
C ALA A 14 -0.31 -30.04 -11.88
N ASP A 15 -1.05 -29.27 -12.68
CA ASP A 15 -0.94 -29.31 -14.15
C ASP A 15 0.41 -28.79 -14.66
N LEU A 16 1.16 -28.05 -13.84
CA LEU A 16 2.54 -27.64 -14.13
C LEU A 16 3.46 -28.87 -14.19
N TRP A 17 3.36 -29.76 -13.20
CA TRP A 17 4.15 -30.99 -13.12
C TRP A 17 3.71 -32.03 -14.16
N ARG A 18 2.44 -32.01 -14.55
CA ARG A 18 1.90 -32.88 -15.61
C ARG A 18 2.19 -32.36 -17.03
N GLY A 19 2.87 -31.22 -17.17
CA GLY A 19 3.21 -30.63 -18.46
C GLY A 19 2.04 -29.99 -19.23
N ARG A 20 0.87 -29.85 -18.60
CA ARG A 20 -0.32 -29.20 -19.19
C ARG A 20 -0.37 -27.69 -18.97
N LEU A 21 0.41 -27.20 -18.02
CA LEU A 21 0.58 -25.78 -17.71
C LEU A 21 2.06 -25.41 -17.88
N SER A 22 2.35 -24.34 -18.65
CA SER A 22 3.71 -23.82 -18.78
C SER A 22 4.00 -22.74 -17.73
N LEU A 23 5.27 -22.61 -17.32
CA LEU A 23 5.71 -21.54 -16.41
C LEU A 23 5.36 -20.14 -16.94
N ARG A 24 5.52 -19.93 -18.25
CA ARG A 24 5.15 -18.68 -18.91
C ARG A 24 3.66 -18.39 -18.78
N ARG A 25 2.80 -19.40 -18.96
CA ARG A 25 1.35 -19.25 -18.79
C ARG A 25 0.98 -18.98 -17.34
N LEU A 26 1.60 -19.69 -16.40
CA LEU A 26 1.41 -19.46 -14.96
C LEU A 26 1.76 -18.01 -14.56
N ALA A 27 2.89 -17.49 -15.04
CA ALA A 27 3.29 -16.10 -14.76
C ALA A 27 2.28 -15.08 -15.29
N VAL A 28 1.68 -15.31 -16.46
CA VAL A 28 0.62 -14.46 -17.01
C VAL A 28 -0.64 -14.54 -16.15
N LEU A 29 -1.06 -15.72 -15.72
CA LEU A 29 -2.24 -15.89 -14.87
C LEU A 29 -2.08 -15.21 -13.51
N ILE A 30 -0.89 -15.30 -12.90
CA ILE A 30 -0.60 -14.59 -11.65
C ILE A 30 -0.64 -13.08 -11.85
N ARG A 31 -0.11 -12.56 -12.97
CA ARG A 31 -0.11 -11.12 -13.26
C ARG A 31 -1.51 -10.55 -13.51
N HIS A 32 -2.41 -11.35 -14.05
CA HIS A 32 -3.79 -10.95 -14.35
C HIS A 32 -4.79 -11.44 -13.29
N LEU A 33 -4.31 -11.86 -12.12
CA LEU A 33 -5.16 -12.30 -11.04
C LEU A 33 -6.00 -11.12 -10.51
N PRO A 34 -7.29 -11.33 -10.21
CA PRO A 34 -8.14 -10.26 -9.68
C PRO A 34 -7.58 -9.64 -8.39
N VAL A 35 -7.80 -8.33 -8.21
CA VAL A 35 -7.25 -7.57 -7.07
C VAL A 35 -7.78 -8.04 -5.72
N ASP A 36 -8.97 -8.63 -5.68
CA ASP A 36 -9.62 -9.23 -4.51
C ASP A 36 -9.11 -10.64 -4.17
N SER A 37 -8.23 -11.21 -4.99
CA SER A 37 -7.65 -12.53 -4.71
C SER A 37 -6.72 -12.49 -3.50
N ALA A 38 -6.74 -13.56 -2.70
CA ALA A 38 -5.91 -13.65 -1.51
C ALA A 38 -4.41 -13.58 -1.84
N THR A 39 -4.02 -14.11 -3.00
CA THR A 39 -2.63 -14.04 -3.48
C THR A 39 -2.22 -12.60 -3.81
N MET A 40 -3.10 -11.78 -4.39
CA MET A 40 -2.80 -10.36 -4.64
C MET A 40 -2.73 -9.56 -3.35
N THR A 41 -3.63 -9.79 -2.40
CA THR A 41 -3.57 -9.15 -1.07
C THR A 41 -2.27 -9.51 -0.33
N ALA A 42 -1.86 -10.78 -0.37
CA ALA A 42 -0.61 -11.22 0.27
C ALA A 42 0.65 -10.60 -0.37
N LEU A 43 0.59 -10.23 -1.66
CA LEU A 43 1.69 -9.59 -2.38
C LEU A 43 1.77 -8.07 -2.16
N GLY A 44 0.92 -7.52 -1.27
CA GLY A 44 0.87 -6.09 -0.97
C GLY A 44 -0.19 -5.32 -1.77
N GLY A 45 -1.09 -6.01 -2.47
CA GLY A 45 -2.31 -5.41 -2.98
C GLY A 45 -3.23 -5.00 -1.83
N ASP A 46 -3.96 -3.89 -2.00
CA ASP A 46 -4.92 -3.42 -1.00
C ASP A 46 -6.14 -4.36 -0.87
N GLY A 47 -6.42 -5.17 -1.90
CA GLY A 47 -7.59 -6.05 -1.94
C GLY A 47 -8.88 -5.33 -2.34
N TRP A 48 -8.80 -4.03 -2.67
CA TRP A 48 -9.97 -3.20 -2.89
C TRP A 48 -10.27 -3.07 -4.38
N THR A 49 -11.40 -3.63 -4.80
CA THR A 49 -11.94 -3.35 -6.13
C THR A 49 -12.53 -1.93 -6.17
N LEU A 50 -12.75 -1.40 -7.37
CA LEU A 50 -13.43 -0.11 -7.57
C LEU A 50 -14.78 -0.03 -6.83
N SER A 51 -15.52 -1.13 -6.78
CA SER A 51 -16.82 -1.16 -6.08
C SER A 51 -16.66 -0.95 -4.57
N HIS A 52 -15.60 -1.46 -3.95
CA HIS A 52 -15.32 -1.24 -2.54
C HIS A 52 -15.01 0.22 -2.25
N TYR A 53 -14.20 0.86 -3.12
CA TYR A 53 -13.92 2.29 -3.02
C TYR A 53 -15.19 3.14 -3.17
N LEU A 54 -16.03 2.84 -4.16
CA LEU A 54 -17.29 3.56 -4.36
C LEU A 54 -18.24 3.40 -3.16
N GLN A 55 -18.35 2.21 -2.59
CA GLN A 55 -19.16 1.99 -1.39
C GLN A 55 -18.60 2.75 -0.18
N ALA A 56 -17.27 2.78 -0.02
CA ALA A 56 -16.64 3.53 1.05
C ALA A 56 -16.80 5.04 0.88
N ASP A 57 -16.74 5.56 -0.36
CA ASP A 57 -17.04 6.94 -0.68
C ASP A 57 -18.50 7.30 -0.38
N MET A 58 -19.46 6.39 -0.64
CA MET A 58 -20.86 6.59 -0.26
C MET A 58 -21.04 6.67 1.26
N VAL A 59 -20.39 5.77 2.02
CA VAL A 59 -20.42 5.81 3.49
C VAL A 59 -19.77 7.10 3.99
N HIS A 60 -18.64 7.51 3.41
CA HIS A 60 -17.98 8.77 3.73
C HIS A 60 -18.89 9.98 3.48
N ALA A 61 -19.54 10.04 2.33
CA ALA A 61 -20.49 11.10 1.99
C ALA A 61 -21.68 11.15 2.96
N SER A 62 -22.13 9.99 3.47
CA SER A 62 -23.26 9.92 4.41
C SER A 62 -22.89 10.25 5.86
N THR A 63 -21.68 9.89 6.31
CA THR A 63 -21.26 9.99 7.72
C THR A 63 -20.30 11.14 8.00
N GLY A 64 -19.68 11.70 6.95
CA GLY A 64 -18.59 12.67 7.04
C GLY A 64 -17.26 12.08 7.53
N GLN A 65 -17.22 10.81 7.94
CA GLN A 65 -16.01 10.15 8.45
C GLN A 65 -15.27 9.47 7.30
N PRO A 66 -13.98 9.75 7.05
CA PRO A 66 -13.23 9.08 6.01
C PRO A 66 -13.03 7.60 6.35
N HIS A 67 -13.07 6.73 5.34
CA HIS A 67 -12.85 5.31 5.58
C HIS A 67 -11.36 5.04 5.89
N PRO A 68 -11.03 4.04 6.74
CA PRO A 68 -9.65 3.82 7.20
C PRO A 68 -8.63 3.49 6.10
N ALA A 69 -9.09 2.99 4.96
CA ALA A 69 -8.25 2.62 3.82
C ALA A 69 -8.18 3.70 2.73
N ASP A 70 -8.66 4.94 3.01
CA ASP A 70 -8.68 6.00 2.00
C ASP A 70 -7.24 6.42 1.65
N PRO A 71 -6.79 6.23 0.39
CA PRO A 71 -5.45 6.59 -0.02
C PRO A 71 -5.17 8.10 0.12
N ARG A 72 -6.20 8.95 0.08
CA ARG A 72 -6.07 10.41 0.26
C ARG A 72 -5.69 10.75 1.68
N VAL A 73 -6.35 10.14 2.66
CA VAL A 73 -6.05 10.34 4.09
C VAL A 73 -4.65 9.84 4.42
N ARG A 74 -4.28 8.68 3.88
CA ARG A 74 -2.93 8.13 4.05
C ARG A 74 -1.86 9.08 3.50
N ARG A 75 -2.02 9.56 2.26
CA ARG A 75 -1.09 10.54 1.65
C ARG A 75 -1.02 11.83 2.45
N ALA A 76 -2.15 12.38 2.89
CA ALA A 76 -2.17 13.61 3.69
C ALA A 76 -1.42 13.44 5.03
N LYS A 77 -1.52 12.26 5.65
CA LYS A 77 -0.78 11.93 6.87
C LYS A 77 0.72 11.84 6.61
N GLU A 78 1.14 11.13 5.57
CA GLU A 78 2.54 11.00 5.13
C GLU A 78 3.16 12.39 4.84
N GLU A 79 2.44 13.25 4.12
CA GLU A 79 2.88 14.63 3.83
C GLU A 79 3.04 15.46 5.11
N LYS A 80 2.10 15.34 6.05
CA LYS A 80 2.17 16.04 7.34
C LYS A 80 3.37 15.58 8.16
N GLU A 81 3.62 14.28 8.21
CA GLU A 81 4.77 13.68 8.89
C GLU A 81 6.09 14.15 8.25
N ALA A 82 6.17 14.19 6.92
CA ALA A 82 7.34 14.70 6.21
C ALA A 82 7.62 16.19 6.52
N ARG A 83 6.57 17.03 6.54
CA ARG A 83 6.69 18.45 6.92
C ARG A 83 7.16 18.63 8.35
N LEU A 84 6.64 17.83 9.28
CA LEU A 84 7.07 17.86 10.68
C LEU A 84 8.53 17.44 10.84
N ALA A 85 8.96 16.38 10.14
CA ALA A 85 10.35 15.94 10.13
C ALA A 85 11.29 17.02 9.58
N GLU A 86 10.88 17.72 8.52
CA GLU A 86 11.66 18.83 7.97
C GLU A 86 11.74 20.03 8.92
N ALA A 87 10.63 20.43 9.52
CA ALA A 87 10.60 21.51 10.50
C ALA A 87 11.51 21.20 11.70
N LYS A 88 11.51 19.94 12.17
CA LYS A 88 12.40 19.48 13.23
C LYS A 88 13.87 19.59 12.84
N ARG A 89 14.25 19.11 11.64
CA ARG A 89 15.62 19.23 11.12
C ARG A 89 16.10 20.69 11.09
N ARG A 90 15.24 21.61 10.62
CA ARG A 90 15.57 23.04 10.58
C ARG A 90 15.74 23.64 11.98
N ALA A 91 14.95 23.19 12.96
CA ALA A 91 15.06 23.64 14.34
C ALA A 91 16.35 23.12 15.00
N ASP A 92 16.71 21.87 14.74
CA ASP A 92 17.94 21.25 15.26
C ASP A 92 19.18 21.97 14.69
N GLN A 93 19.21 22.24 13.38
CA GLN A 93 20.28 23.02 12.73
C GLN A 93 20.43 24.42 13.36
N ARG A 94 19.33 25.14 13.57
CA ARG A 94 19.37 26.45 14.23
C ARG A 94 19.87 26.38 15.67
N ARG A 95 19.56 25.30 16.39
CA ARG A 95 20.03 25.10 17.76
C ARG A 95 21.54 24.86 17.81
N GLU A 96 22.07 24.11 16.85
CA GLU A 96 23.50 23.87 16.69
C GLU A 96 24.26 25.16 16.32
N GLU A 97 23.72 25.97 15.40
CA GLU A 97 24.29 27.27 15.02
C GLU A 97 24.37 28.23 16.22
N LEU A 98 23.30 28.33 17.02
CA LEU A 98 23.28 29.17 18.22
C LEU A 98 24.25 28.67 19.30
N ALA A 99 24.33 27.34 19.50
CA ALA A 99 25.29 26.75 20.42
C ALA A 99 26.75 26.98 19.98
N ALA A 100 27.01 27.07 18.68
CA ALA A 100 28.33 27.41 18.14
C ALA A 100 28.65 28.92 18.24
N ALA A 101 27.62 29.79 18.25
CA ALA A 101 27.77 31.24 18.31
C ALA A 101 28.02 31.80 19.72
N ASP A 102 27.68 31.05 20.78
CA ASP A 102 27.98 31.40 22.19
C ASP A 102 29.14 30.53 22.74
N PRO A 103 30.42 30.82 22.42
CA PRO A 103 31.54 30.21 23.14
C PRO A 103 31.58 30.81 24.56
N CYS A 104 31.35 29.96 25.55
CA CYS A 104 31.42 30.28 26.98
C CYS A 104 32.63 31.19 27.29
N PRO A 105 32.46 32.36 27.93
CA PRO A 105 33.59 33.20 28.30
C PRO A 105 34.35 32.54 29.46
N SER A 106 35.66 32.36 29.26
CA SER A 106 36.65 31.84 30.23
C SER A 106 36.76 32.68 31.50
#